data_AF-A0A0P9NZF3-F1
#
_entry.id   AF-A0A0P9NZF3-F1
#
_cell.length_a   1.000
_cell.length_b   1.000
_cell.length_c   1.000
_cell.angle_alpha   90.00
_cell.angle_beta   90.00
_cell.angle_gamma   90.00
#
_symmetry.space_group_name_H-M   'P 1'
#
loop_
_entity.id
_entity.type
_entity.pdbx_description
1 polymer ?
#
loop_
_entity_poly.entity_id
_entity_poly.type
_entity_poly.pdbx_seq_one_letter_code
_entity_poly.pdbx_strand_id
1 'polypeptide(L)' 'EHRITHLDRKTEARADDHLTVGATRHVKVGAAQFVEAGTEIHYHAGDKVVIEAGVELTAKAGGSFVKLDAGGVTISGPEV' A
#
# COMPACT_ATOMS: atom_id res chain seq x y z
N GLU A 1 -3.93 8.53 -24.36
CA GLU A 1 -5.10 7.68 -24.66
C GLU A 1 -6.10 7.80 -23.52
N HIS A 2 -7.40 7.73 -23.80
CA HIS A 2 -8.45 7.63 -22.79
C HIS A 2 -9.17 6.30 -22.99
N ARG A 3 -9.14 5.42 -21.98
CA ARG A 3 -9.78 4.10 -22.01
C ARG A 3 -10.69 3.91 -20.80
N ILE A 4 -11.92 3.50 -21.04
CA ILE A 4 -12.92 3.16 -20.02
C ILE A 4 -13.26 1.67 -20.14
N THR A 5 -13.41 1.00 -19.01
CA THR A 5 -13.90 -0.38 -18.94
C THR A 5 -15.02 -0.39 -17.90
N HIS A 6 -16.17 -0.97 -18.23
CA HIS A 6 -17.36 -0.93 -17.35
C HIS A 6 -17.36 -2.02 -16.28
N LEU A 7 -16.93 -3.23 -16.65
CA LEU A 7 -16.87 -4.40 -15.77
C LEU A 7 -15.39 -4.69 -15.40
N ASP A 8 -15.12 -5.93 -15.00
CA ASP A 8 -13.81 -6.38 -14.59
C ASP A 8 -12.74 -6.20 -15.67
N ARG A 9 -11.58 -5.72 -15.23
CA ARG A 9 -10.31 -5.86 -15.96
C ARG A 9 -9.37 -6.75 -15.15
N LYS A 10 -9.10 -7.94 -15.66
CA LYS A 10 -8.14 -8.89 -15.07
C LYS A 10 -6.87 -8.93 -15.93
N THR A 11 -5.71 -8.93 -15.29
CA THR A 11 -4.40 -8.96 -15.97
C THR A 11 -3.46 -9.87 -15.20
N GLU A 12 -2.81 -10.78 -15.90
CA GLU A 12 -1.79 -11.68 -15.37
C GLU A 12 -0.54 -11.55 -16.25
N ALA A 13 0.59 -11.21 -15.63
CA ALA A 13 1.90 -11.24 -16.26
C ALA A 13 2.73 -12.30 -15.55
N ARG A 14 3.29 -13.26 -16.30
CA ARG A 14 4.11 -14.36 -15.78
C ARG A 14 5.62 -14.07 -15.90
N ALA A 15 5.94 -12.79 -15.98
CA ALA A 15 7.27 -12.22 -16.15
C ALA A 15 7.28 -10.84 -15.49
N ASP A 16 8.36 -10.10 -15.67
CA ASP A 16 8.52 -8.77 -15.06
C ASP A 16 7.55 -7.73 -15.66
N ASP A 17 6.96 -6.91 -14.80
CA ASP A 17 6.14 -5.75 -15.18
C ASP A 17 6.80 -4.47 -14.66
N HIS A 18 7.09 -3.55 -15.59
CA HIS A 18 7.72 -2.26 -15.29
C HIS A 18 6.80 -1.12 -15.71
N LEU A 19 6.50 -0.23 -14.78
CA LEU A 19 5.73 0.98 -15.03
C LEU A 19 6.55 2.22 -14.71
N THR A 20 6.85 3.02 -15.73
CA THR A 20 7.39 4.38 -15.56
C THR A 20 6.30 5.39 -15.88
N VAL A 21 6.08 6.34 -14.97
CA VAL A 21 5.15 7.47 -15.19
C VAL A 21 5.97 8.76 -15.09
N GLY A 22 6.07 9.50 -16.19
CA GLY A 22 6.91 10.71 -16.26
C GLY A 22 6.34 11.95 -15.56
N ALA A 23 5.08 11.89 -15.12
CA ALA A 23 4.41 12.95 -14.38
C ALA A 23 3.67 12.35 -13.17
N THR A 24 2.35 12.43 -13.13
CA THR A 24 1.56 12.01 -11.97
C THR A 24 0.86 10.68 -12.18
N ARG A 25 0.92 9.80 -11.19
CA ARG A 25 0.04 8.63 -11.08
C ARG A 25 -1.01 8.85 -10.00
N HIS A 26 -2.28 8.91 -10.41
CA HIS A 26 -3.42 8.93 -9.49
C HIS A 26 -4.14 7.59 -9.56
N VAL A 27 -4.30 6.93 -8.40
CA VAL A 27 -4.99 5.64 -8.28
C VAL A 27 -6.12 5.80 -7.28
N LYS A 28 -7.35 5.54 -7.73
CA LYS A 28 -8.53 5.49 -6.87
C LYS A 28 -9.12 4.09 -6.91
N VAL A 29 -9.26 3.47 -5.75
CA VAL A 29 -9.83 2.13 -5.59
C VAL A 29 -11.10 2.24 -4.76
N GLY A 30 -12.18 1.58 -5.19
CA GLY A 30 -13.50 1.76 -4.57
C GLY A 30 -13.75 0.92 -3.32
N ALA A 31 -13.11 -0.25 -3.20
CA ALA A 31 -13.36 -1.21 -2.11
C ALA A 31 -12.09 -1.53 -1.33
N ALA A 32 -11.09 -2.16 -1.97
CA ALA A 32 -9.85 -2.56 -1.29
C ALA A 32 -8.67 -2.66 -2.25
N GLN A 33 -7.48 -2.32 -1.76
CA GLN A 33 -6.20 -2.55 -2.43
C GLN A 33 -5.42 -3.58 -1.61
N PHE A 34 -5.08 -4.69 -2.26
CA PHE A 34 -4.22 -5.74 -1.69
C PHE A 34 -2.90 -5.77 -2.45
N VAL A 35 -1.78 -5.81 -1.72
CA VAL A 35 -0.43 -5.85 -2.29
C VAL A 35 0.33 -6.96 -1.58
N GLU A 36 0.87 -7.89 -2.36
CA GLU A 36 1.72 -8.98 -1.89
C GLU A 36 2.99 -8.99 -2.73
N ALA A 37 4.13 -9.14 -2.06
CA ALA A 37 5.43 -9.29 -2.70
C ALA A 37 6.19 -10.40 -1.99
N GLY A 38 6.93 -11.21 -2.74
CA GLY A 38 7.68 -12.34 -2.18
C GLY A 38 8.86 -11.93 -1.28
N THR A 39 9.44 -10.75 -1.54
CA THR A 39 10.65 -10.30 -0.84
C THR A 39 10.49 -8.90 -0.26
N GLU A 40 10.13 -7.90 -1.06
CA GLU A 40 10.16 -6.50 -0.63
C GLU A 40 9.04 -5.68 -1.28
N ILE A 41 8.48 -4.75 -0.50
CA ILE A 41 7.72 -3.60 -1.00
C ILE A 41 8.52 -2.36 -0.61
N HIS A 42 8.96 -1.58 -1.60
CA HIS A 42 9.72 -0.35 -1.37
C HIS A 42 8.95 0.86 -1.88
N TYR A 43 8.65 1.81 -0.97
CA TYR A 43 8.13 3.13 -1.31
C TYR A 43 9.21 4.19 -1.08
N HIS A 44 9.60 4.87 -2.15
CA HIS A 44 10.48 6.03 -2.08
C HIS A 44 9.73 7.29 -2.50
N ALA A 45 9.84 8.34 -1.69
CA ALA A 45 9.38 9.69 -2.03
C ALA A 45 10.51 10.67 -1.69
N GLY A 46 10.80 11.59 -2.62
CA GLY A 46 11.87 12.58 -2.42
C GLY A 46 11.61 13.53 -1.25
N ASP A 47 10.35 13.94 -1.07
CA ASP A 47 9.99 14.95 -0.06
C ASP A 47 9.08 14.39 1.06
N LYS A 48 7.97 13.74 0.72
CA LYS A 48 6.94 13.36 1.71
C LYS A 48 6.19 12.09 1.33
N VAL A 49 5.92 11.26 2.33
CA VAL A 49 4.90 10.20 2.31
C VAL A 49 3.77 10.59 3.28
N VAL A 50 2.53 10.43 2.85
CA VAL A 50 1.33 10.59 3.69
C VAL A 50 0.53 9.30 3.59
N ILE A 51 0.22 8.69 4.74
CA ILE A 51 -0.64 7.51 4.83
C ILE A 51 -1.79 7.88 5.77
N GLU A 52 -3.00 7.84 5.25
CA GLU A 52 -4.22 8.15 6.00
C GLU A 52 -5.09 6.90 6.10
N ALA A 53 -5.57 6.63 7.31
CA ALA A 53 -6.55 5.59 7.57
C ALA A 53 -7.66 6.18 8.42
N GLY A 54 -8.92 5.85 8.08
CA GLY A 54 -10.07 6.41 8.77
C GLY A 54 -10.30 5.83 10.17
N VAL A 55 -10.05 4.53 10.34
CA VAL A 55 -10.33 3.82 11.60
C VAL A 55 -9.05 3.35 12.28
N GLU A 56 -8.18 2.68 11.52
CA GLU A 56 -6.96 2.09 12.06
C GLU A 56 -5.86 2.03 10.98
N LEU A 57 -4.63 2.40 11.37
CA LEU A 57 -3.41 2.08 10.65
C LEU A 57 -2.59 1.11 11.49
N THR A 58 -2.22 -0.05 10.93
CA THR A 58 -1.42 -1.05 11.63
C THR A 58 -0.27 -1.55 10.76
N ALA A 59 0.96 -1.53 11.30
CA ALA A 59 2.16 -2.12 10.73
C ALA A 59 2.67 -3.22 11.67
N LYS A 60 2.95 -4.42 11.15
CA LYS A 60 3.40 -5.59 11.93
C LYS A 60 4.65 -6.20 11.32
N ALA A 61 5.61 -6.62 12.15
CA ALA A 61 6.80 -7.35 11.72
C ALA A 61 7.37 -8.18 12.88
N GLY A 62 7.71 -9.45 12.64
CA GLY A 62 8.45 -10.28 13.61
C GLY A 62 7.80 -10.36 15.00
N GLY A 63 6.46 -10.39 15.09
CA GLY A 63 5.73 -10.37 16.36
C GLY A 63 5.58 -8.98 17.02
N SER A 64 6.20 -7.95 16.45
CA SER A 64 6.05 -6.54 16.86
C SER A 64 5.01 -5.82 16.02
N PHE A 65 4.45 -4.72 16.53
CA PHE A 65 3.55 -3.86 15.79
C PHE A 65 3.59 -2.39 16.22
N VAL A 66 3.19 -1.53 15.28
CA VAL A 66 2.78 -0.14 15.49
C VAL A 66 1.33 -0.02 15.04
N LYS A 67 0.47 0.52 15.88
CA LYS A 67 -0.95 0.73 15.59
C LYS A 67 -1.37 2.15 15.93
N LEU A 68 -2.15 2.77 15.05
CA LEU A 68 -2.82 4.04 15.26
C LEU A 68 -4.32 3.81 15.12
N ASP A 69 -5.10 4.16 16.14
CA ASP A 69 -6.56 4.06 16.15
C ASP A 69 -7.18 5.15 17.04
N ALA A 70 -8.49 5.05 17.32
CA ALA A 70 -9.20 6.00 18.18
C ALA A 70 -8.65 6.09 19.62
N GLY A 71 -7.89 5.10 20.09
CA GLY A 71 -7.19 5.09 21.37
C GLY A 71 -5.82 5.77 21.36
N GLY A 72 -5.32 6.18 20.19
CA GLY A 72 -4.02 6.83 20.02
C GLY A 72 -2.98 5.94 19.33
N VAL A 73 -1.74 6.00 19.79
CA VAL A 73 -0.61 5.25 19.21
C VAL A 73 -0.18 4.14 20.17
N THR A 74 -0.15 2.89 19.68
CA THR A 74 0.36 1.73 20.40
C THR A 74 1.58 1.16 19.68
N ILE A 75 2.66 0.92 20.43
CA ILE A 75 3.87 0.24 19.96
C ILE A 75 4.10 -0.95 20.89
N SER A 76 4.29 -2.14 20.32
CA SER A 76 4.50 -3.37 21.10
C SER A 76 5.43 -4.32 20.36
N GLY A 77 6.25 -5.05 21.11
CA GLY A 77 7.16 -6.06 20.61
C GLY A 77 7.65 -6.96 21.76
N PRO A 78 8.46 -7.98 21.46
CA PRO A 78 9.05 -8.85 22.48
C PRO A 78 9.88 -8.05 23.48
N GLU A 79 9.77 -8.38 24.77
CA GLU A 79 10.78 -8.00 25.76
C GLU A 79 12.02 -8.87 25.54
N VAL A 80 13.18 -8.22 25.49
CA VAL A 80 14.52 -8.85 25.39
C VAL A 80 15.29 -8.60 26.67
#